data_AF-A0A1T4IYX8-F1
#
_entry.id   AF-A0A1T4IYX8-F1
#
_cell.length_a   1.000
_cell.length_b   1.000
_cell.length_c   1.000
_cell.angle_alpha   90.00
_cell.angle_beta   90.00
_cell.angle_gamma   90.00
#
_symmetry.space_group_name_H-M   'P 1'
#
loop_
_entity.id
_entity.type
_entity.pdbx_description
1 polymer ?
#
loop_
_entity_poly.entity_id
_entity_poly.type
_entity_poly.pdbx_seq_one_letter_code
_entity_poly.pdbx_strand_id
1 'polypeptide(L)'
;MASLLERLKYIIEDIFGKKTYAESQRDKYKKVVRNLEKELKKTDNLSDVMAQLATDYNTMEMNPDSVQGKLSDTFVTKESENREAVEKLGADFKEIIAEVKSKLEFARDEYNYWCDEAKREDDEMKIYQQQYYEEEERLRREAAEEEARRKREAS
;
A
#
# COMPACT_ATOMS: atom_id res chain seq x y z
N MET A 1 -1.16 47.23 -7.10
CA MET A 1 -0.42 46.07 -6.57
C MET A 1 -1.43 45.21 -5.83
N ALA A 2 -1.56 43.93 -6.17
CA ALA A 2 -2.45 43.02 -5.42
C ALA A 2 -2.02 43.00 -3.94
N SER A 3 -2.98 43.06 -3.03
CA SER A 3 -2.69 43.04 -1.60
C SER A 3 -2.03 41.70 -1.22
N LEU A 4 -1.29 41.67 -0.10
CA LEU A 4 -0.70 40.43 0.42
C LEU A 4 -1.77 39.34 0.60
N LEU A 5 -2.98 39.73 1.03
CA LEU A 5 -4.12 38.83 1.18
C LEU A 5 -4.53 38.17 -0.15
N GLU A 6 -4.54 38.93 -1.23
CA GLU A 6 -5.02 38.47 -2.54
C GLU A 6 -4.04 37.49 -3.18
N ARG A 7 -2.74 37.67 -2.93
CA ARG A 7 -1.71 36.67 -3.27
C ARG A 7 -1.84 35.41 -2.43
N LEU A 8 -2.13 35.54 -1.13
CA LEU A 8 -2.34 34.40 -0.24
C LEU A 8 -3.58 33.59 -0.64
N LYS A 9 -4.68 34.25 -1.02
CA LYS A 9 -5.88 33.61 -1.55
C LYS A 9 -5.57 32.69 -2.73
N TYR A 10 -4.89 33.26 -3.73
CA TYR A 10 -4.52 32.55 -4.94
C TYR A 10 -3.63 31.35 -4.65
N ILE A 11 -2.66 31.48 -3.73
CA ILE A 11 -1.78 30.38 -3.32
C ILE A 11 -2.57 29.28 -2.62
N ILE A 12 -3.48 29.63 -1.70
CA ILE A 12 -4.32 28.66 -1.00
C ILE A 12 -5.20 27.91 -2.01
N GLU A 13 -5.91 28.62 -2.90
CA GLU A 13 -6.76 28.02 -3.92
C GLU A 13 -5.99 27.14 -4.91
N ASP A 14 -4.78 27.53 -5.32
CA ASP A 14 -3.90 26.74 -6.20
C ASP A 14 -3.36 25.47 -5.52
N ILE A 15 -3.15 25.51 -4.20
CA ILE A 15 -2.77 24.32 -3.41
C ILE A 15 -3.98 23.38 -3.22
N PHE A 16 -5.18 23.93 -3.04
CA PHE A 16 -6.41 23.19 -2.72
C PHE A 16 -6.97 22.26 -3.82
N GLY A 17 -6.26 22.10 -4.95
CA GLY A 17 -6.58 21.12 -5.98
C GLY A 17 -5.41 20.22 -6.36
N LYS A 18 -4.25 20.39 -5.71
CA LYS A 18 -3.04 19.63 -6.01
C LYS A 18 -2.95 18.44 -5.07
N LYS A 19 -2.64 17.29 -5.67
CA LYS A 19 -2.40 16.07 -4.91
C LYS A 19 -1.20 16.27 -3.99
N THR A 20 -1.39 16.00 -2.70
CA THR A 20 -0.30 16.18 -1.74
C THR A 20 0.76 15.08 -1.89
N TYR A 21 1.90 15.26 -1.23
CA TYR A 21 2.90 14.21 -1.17
C TYR A 21 2.35 12.96 -0.46
N ALA A 22 1.64 13.14 0.67
CA ALA A 22 1.03 12.04 1.40
C ALA A 22 0.00 11.28 0.55
N GLU A 23 -0.86 11.99 -0.18
CA GLU A 23 -1.80 11.35 -1.11
C GLU A 23 -1.10 10.58 -2.24
N SER A 24 0.03 11.10 -2.72
CA SER A 24 0.84 10.44 -3.74
C SER A 24 1.48 9.15 -3.22
N GLN A 25 2.01 9.17 -1.99
CA GLN A 25 2.55 7.98 -1.34
C GLN A 25 1.45 6.95 -1.03
N ARG A 26 0.32 7.39 -0.47
CA ARG A 26 -0.87 6.54 -0.25
C ARG A 26 -1.23 5.77 -1.52
N ASP A 27 -1.37 6.46 -2.64
CA ASP A 27 -1.77 5.83 -3.90
C ASP A 27 -0.69 4.91 -4.49
N LYS A 28 0.59 5.20 -4.24
CA LYS A 28 1.70 4.31 -4.58
C LYS A 28 1.60 3.01 -3.79
N TYR A 29 1.51 3.07 -2.46
CA TYR A 29 1.40 1.87 -1.62
C TYR A 29 0.10 1.11 -1.86
N LYS A 30 -1.01 1.78 -2.17
CA LYS A 30 -2.25 1.14 -2.62
C LYS A 30 -2.05 0.22 -3.82
N LYS A 31 -1.25 0.64 -4.80
CA LYS A 31 -0.91 -0.17 -5.98
C LYS A 31 0.01 -1.34 -5.60
N VAL A 32 1.01 -1.08 -4.75
CA VAL A 32 1.93 -2.12 -4.27
C VAL A 32 1.17 -3.23 -3.54
N VAL A 33 0.33 -2.88 -2.58
CA VAL A 33 -0.51 -3.82 -1.82
C VAL A 33 -1.35 -4.68 -2.76
N ARG A 34 -2.10 -4.05 -3.68
CA ARG A 34 -2.92 -4.78 -4.66
C ARG A 34 -2.11 -5.74 -5.54
N ASN A 35 -0.92 -5.33 -5.98
CA ASN A 35 -0.07 -6.18 -6.81
C ASN A 35 0.46 -7.38 -6.01
N LEU A 36 0.93 -7.16 -4.79
CA LEU A 36 1.43 -8.22 -3.92
C LEU A 36 0.33 -9.22 -3.55
N GLU A 37 -0.89 -8.75 -3.25
CA GLU A 37 -2.06 -9.61 -3.02
C GLU A 37 -2.39 -10.46 -4.25
N LYS A 38 -2.30 -9.87 -5.45
CA LYS A 38 -2.54 -10.59 -6.71
C LYS A 38 -1.48 -11.66 -6.97
N GLU A 39 -0.21 -11.38 -6.69
CA GLU A 39 0.86 -12.36 -6.84
C GLU A 39 0.73 -13.50 -5.82
N LEU A 40 0.45 -13.19 -4.55
CA LEU A 40 0.23 -14.22 -3.51
C LEU A 40 -0.93 -15.14 -3.85
N LYS A 41 -2.03 -14.62 -4.41
CA LYS A 41 -3.18 -15.42 -4.82
C LYS A 41 -2.84 -16.50 -5.85
N LYS A 42 -1.79 -16.31 -6.67
CA LYS A 42 -1.33 -17.34 -7.62
C LYS A 42 -0.69 -18.54 -6.93
N THR A 43 -0.39 -18.43 -5.64
CA THR A 43 0.29 -19.46 -4.84
C THR A 43 -0.65 -20.20 -3.89
N ASP A 44 -1.95 -19.89 -3.90
CA ASP A 44 -2.92 -20.45 -2.95
C ASP A 44 -3.00 -21.99 -3.00
N ASN A 45 -2.83 -22.58 -4.20
CA ASN A 45 -2.89 -24.03 -4.40
C ASN A 45 -1.53 -24.74 -4.22
N LEU A 46 -0.45 -24.01 -3.94
CA LEU A 46 0.88 -24.60 -3.84
C LEU A 46 0.94 -25.65 -2.73
N SER A 47 0.30 -25.37 -1.60
CA SER A 47 0.25 -26.32 -0.48
C SER A 47 -0.40 -27.64 -0.89
N ASP A 48 -1.49 -27.58 -1.66
CA ASP A 48 -2.21 -28.77 -2.12
C ASP A 48 -1.38 -29.56 -3.13
N VAL A 49 -0.71 -28.87 -4.06
CA VAL A 49 0.21 -29.51 -5.02
C VAL A 49 1.36 -30.21 -4.31
N MET A 50 1.97 -29.56 -3.32
CA MET A 50 3.06 -30.17 -2.54
C MET A 50 2.58 -31.38 -1.74
N ALA A 51 1.38 -31.33 -1.18
CA ALA A 51 0.79 -32.47 -0.47
C ALA A 51 0.50 -33.65 -1.42
N GLN A 52 -0.07 -33.37 -2.59
CA GLN A 52 -0.34 -34.39 -3.61
C GLN A 52 0.95 -35.05 -4.09
N LEU A 53 1.99 -34.27 -4.39
CA LEU A 53 3.30 -34.80 -4.80
C LEU A 53 3.90 -35.72 -3.71
N ALA A 54 3.80 -35.34 -2.44
CA ALA A 54 4.26 -36.19 -1.34
C ALA A 54 3.48 -37.52 -1.28
N THR A 55 2.15 -37.49 -1.50
CA THR A 55 1.34 -38.71 -1.60
C THR A 55 1.71 -39.57 -2.80
N ASP A 56 1.95 -38.96 -3.96
CA ASP A 56 2.33 -39.66 -5.19
C ASP A 56 3.67 -40.38 -5.03
N TYR A 57 4.68 -39.71 -4.46
CA TYR A 57 5.98 -40.33 -4.15
C TYR A 57 5.85 -41.50 -3.17
N ASN A 58 5.11 -41.33 -2.07
CA ASN A 58 4.89 -42.42 -1.11
C ASN A 58 4.14 -43.60 -1.75
N THR A 59 3.25 -43.35 -2.71
CA THR A 59 2.51 -44.39 -3.44
C THR A 59 3.41 -45.14 -4.43
N MET A 60 4.31 -44.43 -5.11
CA MET A 60 5.31 -45.04 -6.00
C MET A 60 6.30 -45.92 -5.21
N GLU A 61 6.81 -45.42 -4.09
CA GLU A 61 7.74 -46.14 -3.22
C GLU A 61 7.15 -47.48 -2.75
N MET A 62 5.84 -47.49 -2.43
CA MET A 62 5.10 -48.65 -1.93
C MET A 62 4.52 -49.57 -3.04
N ASN A 63 4.77 -49.28 -4.32
CA ASN A 63 4.28 -50.12 -5.42
C ASN A 63 4.90 -51.54 -5.31
N PRO A 64 4.11 -52.62 -5.51
CA PRO A 64 4.60 -53.99 -5.51
C PRO A 64 5.89 -54.25 -6.30
N ASP A 65 6.07 -53.60 -7.46
CA ASP A 65 7.30 -53.76 -8.26
C ASP A 65 8.50 -53.05 -7.63
N SER A 66 8.29 -51.92 -6.94
CA SER A 66 9.31 -51.24 -6.14
C SER A 66 9.71 -52.08 -4.93
N VAL A 67 8.72 -52.52 -4.14
CA VAL A 67 8.89 -53.29 -2.91
C VAL A 67 9.53 -54.66 -3.17
N GLN A 68 9.29 -55.26 -4.34
CA GLN A 68 9.90 -56.52 -4.77
C GLN A 68 11.29 -56.34 -5.39
N GLY A 69 11.82 -55.12 -5.48
CA GLY A 69 13.11 -54.82 -6.10
C GLY A 69 13.14 -55.12 -7.61
N LYS A 70 11.98 -55.07 -8.28
CA LYS A 70 11.87 -55.30 -9.73
C LYS A 70 12.18 -54.06 -10.55
N LEU A 71 12.21 -52.89 -9.91
CA LEU A 71 12.65 -51.65 -10.54
C LEU A 71 14.17 -51.64 -10.69
N SER A 72 14.67 -51.08 -11.80
CA SER A 72 16.10 -50.93 -12.01
C SER A 72 16.70 -49.93 -11.01
N ASP A 73 17.95 -50.14 -10.60
CA ASP A 73 18.69 -49.22 -9.73
C ASP A 73 18.69 -47.78 -10.29
N THR A 74 18.82 -47.62 -11.62
CA THR A 74 18.79 -46.30 -12.27
C THR A 74 17.46 -45.57 -12.03
N PHE A 75 16.34 -46.30 -12.06
CA PHE A 75 15.03 -45.72 -11.79
C PHE A 75 14.92 -45.26 -10.34
N VAL A 76 15.27 -46.13 -9.38
CA VAL A 76 15.19 -45.84 -7.95
C VAL A 76 16.06 -44.63 -7.58
N THR A 77 17.29 -44.55 -8.11
CA THR A 77 18.16 -43.38 -7.90
C THR A 77 17.52 -42.11 -8.47
N LYS A 78 16.99 -42.15 -9.70
CA LYS A 78 16.37 -40.97 -10.33
C LYS A 78 15.10 -40.52 -9.63
N GLU A 79 14.29 -41.46 -9.13
CA GLU A 79 13.11 -41.14 -8.33
C GLU A 79 13.51 -40.43 -7.03
N SER A 80 14.51 -40.94 -6.31
CA SER A 80 15.03 -40.30 -5.08
C SER A 80 15.57 -38.90 -5.35
N GLU A 81 16.38 -38.73 -6.39
CA GLU A 81 16.90 -37.41 -6.80
C GLU A 81 15.77 -36.44 -7.13
N ASN A 82 14.72 -36.90 -7.82
CA ASN A 82 13.56 -36.09 -8.16
C ASN A 82 12.75 -35.69 -6.91
N ARG A 83 12.59 -36.61 -5.95
CA ARG A 83 11.93 -36.33 -4.67
C ARG A 83 12.66 -35.24 -3.90
N GLU A 84 13.98 -35.36 -3.75
CA GLU A 84 14.82 -34.35 -3.09
C GLU A 84 14.74 -32.99 -3.80
N ALA A 85 14.77 -32.98 -5.13
CA ALA A 85 14.65 -31.75 -5.92
C ALA A 85 13.29 -31.06 -5.73
N VAL A 86 12.20 -31.82 -5.69
CA VAL A 86 10.84 -31.30 -5.45
C VAL A 86 10.69 -30.78 -4.02
N GLU A 87 11.22 -31.51 -3.03
CA GLU A 87 11.21 -31.07 -1.62
C GLU A 87 11.96 -29.75 -1.45
N LYS A 88 13.13 -29.63 -2.06
CA LYS A 88 13.91 -28.38 -2.07
C LYS A 88 13.15 -27.23 -2.73
N LEU A 89 12.57 -27.46 -3.91
CA LEU A 89 11.77 -26.45 -4.61
C LEU A 89 10.58 -25.99 -3.75
N GLY A 90 9.93 -26.93 -3.06
CA GLY A 90 8.85 -26.62 -2.12
C GLY A 90 9.30 -25.77 -0.93
N ALA A 91 10.51 -26.00 -0.40
CA ALA A 91 11.10 -25.17 0.64
C ALA A 91 11.40 -23.75 0.14
N ASP A 92 12.03 -23.63 -1.03
CA ASP A 92 12.35 -22.34 -1.66
C ASP A 92 11.08 -21.50 -1.90
N PHE A 93 10.01 -22.12 -2.41
CA PHE A 93 8.74 -21.40 -2.59
C PHE A 93 8.12 -20.96 -1.26
N LYS A 94 8.19 -21.78 -0.20
CA LYS A 94 7.66 -21.39 1.12
C LYS A 94 8.41 -20.17 1.66
N GLU A 95 9.73 -20.12 1.50
CA GLU A 95 10.54 -18.97 1.90
C GLU A 95 10.16 -17.71 1.12
N ILE A 96 10.08 -17.80 -0.21
CA ILE A 96 9.70 -16.67 -1.07
C ILE A 96 8.29 -16.18 -0.71
N ILE A 97 7.32 -17.08 -0.50
CA ILE A 97 5.96 -16.70 -0.10
C ILE A 97 5.97 -15.99 1.25
N ALA A 98 6.76 -16.46 2.22
CA ALA A 98 6.90 -15.81 3.52
C ALA A 98 7.50 -14.41 3.38
N GLU A 99 8.53 -14.24 2.55
CA GLU A 99 9.13 -12.93 2.25
C GLU A 99 8.11 -11.97 1.61
N VAL A 100 7.34 -12.45 0.62
CA VAL A 100 6.31 -11.65 -0.05
C VAL A 100 5.19 -11.26 0.92
N LYS A 101 4.80 -12.15 1.84
CA LYS A 101 3.84 -11.84 2.91
C LYS A 101 4.37 -10.74 3.85
N SER A 102 5.63 -10.83 4.26
CA SER A 102 6.26 -9.80 5.08
C SER A 102 6.31 -8.44 4.37
N LYS A 103 6.66 -8.42 3.07
CA LYS A 103 6.63 -7.19 2.26
C LYS A 103 5.21 -6.63 2.09
N LEU A 104 4.21 -7.50 1.99
CA LEU A 104 2.80 -7.09 1.92
C LEU A 104 2.35 -6.46 3.24
N GLU A 105 2.72 -7.03 4.37
CA GLU A 105 2.43 -6.47 5.70
C GLU A 105 3.05 -5.08 5.85
N PHE A 106 4.35 -4.95 5.55
CA PHE A 106 5.02 -3.65 5.53
C PHE A 106 4.32 -2.64 4.60
N ALA A 107 3.95 -3.04 3.39
CA ALA A 107 3.27 -2.16 2.44
C ALA A 107 1.86 -1.74 2.91
N ARG A 108 1.17 -2.58 3.69
CA ARG A 108 -0.12 -2.25 4.29
C ARG A 108 0.03 -1.24 5.42
N ASP A 109 1.05 -1.39 6.25
CA ASP A 109 1.33 -0.45 7.33
C ASP A 109 1.69 0.93 6.77
N GLU A 110 2.58 0.97 5.77
CA GLU A 110 2.89 2.19 5.04
C GLU A 110 1.64 2.81 4.39
N TYR A 111 0.81 1.98 3.73
CA TYR A 111 -0.43 2.47 3.13
C TYR A 111 -1.34 3.13 4.16
N ASN A 112 -1.52 2.51 5.33
CA ASN A 112 -2.35 3.04 6.42
C ASN A 112 -1.76 4.35 6.98
N TYR A 113 -0.45 4.37 7.24
CA TYR A 113 0.24 5.58 7.67
C TYR A 113 0.00 6.76 6.70
N TRP A 114 0.18 6.53 5.39
CA TRP A 114 -0.05 7.56 4.38
C TRP A 114 -1.53 7.92 4.20
N CYS A 115 -2.47 7.03 4.55
CA CYS A 115 -3.88 7.39 4.61
C CYS A 115 -4.15 8.39 5.73
N ASP A 116 -3.59 8.15 6.91
CA ASP A 116 -3.75 9.03 8.07
C ASP A 116 -3.05 10.38 7.83
N GLU A 117 -1.87 10.38 7.23
CA GLU A 117 -1.13 11.61 6.95
C GLU A 117 -1.83 12.45 5.87
N ALA A 118 -2.34 11.82 4.81
CA ALA A 118 -3.13 12.53 3.80
C ALA A 118 -4.40 13.15 4.40
N LYS A 119 -5.02 12.49 5.37
CA LYS A 119 -6.18 13.02 6.08
C LYS A 119 -5.81 14.19 6.98
N ARG A 120 -4.69 14.09 7.71
CA ARG A 120 -4.17 15.17 8.55
C ARG A 120 -3.89 16.43 7.72
N GLU A 121 -3.17 16.28 6.61
CA GLU A 121 -2.87 17.39 5.71
C GLU A 121 -4.16 18.05 5.17
N ASP A 122 -5.15 17.26 4.75
CA ASP A 122 -6.45 17.79 4.29
C ASP A 122 -7.19 18.55 5.40
N ASP A 123 -7.19 18.03 6.64
CA ASP A 123 -7.82 18.68 7.79
C ASP A 123 -7.09 19.99 8.20
N GLU A 124 -5.76 20.00 8.21
CA GLU A 124 -4.96 21.21 8.49
C GLU A 124 -5.18 22.28 7.42
N MET A 125 -5.24 21.89 6.15
CA MET A 125 -5.50 22.81 5.05
C MET A 125 -6.88 23.48 5.17
N LYS A 126 -7.92 22.73 5.57
CA LYS A 126 -9.26 23.31 5.84
C LYS A 126 -9.23 24.34 6.96
N ILE A 127 -8.44 24.09 8.01
CA ILE A 127 -8.27 25.06 9.11
C ILE A 127 -7.61 26.34 8.59
N TYR A 128 -6.54 26.23 7.81
CA TYR A 128 -5.88 27.41 7.23
C TYR A 128 -6.80 28.22 6.31
N GLN A 129 -7.60 27.52 5.49
CA GLN A 129 -8.60 28.18 4.65
C GLN A 129 -9.65 28.91 5.48
N GLN A 130 -10.16 28.28 6.54
CA GLN A 130 -11.13 28.89 7.44
C GLN A 130 -10.56 30.15 8.11
N GLN A 131 -9.35 30.07 8.67
CA GLN A 131 -8.66 31.20 9.29
C GLN A 131 -8.46 32.36 8.31
N TYR A 132 -8.11 32.06 7.05
CA TYR A 132 -7.94 33.06 6.02
C TYR A 132 -9.23 33.86 5.77
N TYR A 133 -10.37 33.18 5.63
CA TYR A 133 -11.65 33.84 5.37
C TYR A 133 -12.19 34.60 6.60
N GLU A 134 -11.96 34.08 7.80
CA GLU A 134 -12.29 34.79 9.05
C GLU A 134 -11.50 36.10 9.19
N GLU A 135 -10.21 36.07 8.86
CA GLU A 135 -9.35 37.25 8.86
C GLU A 135 -9.79 38.27 7.79
N GLU A 136 -10.16 37.80 6.59
CA GLU A 136 -10.70 38.66 5.52
C GLU A 136 -11.99 39.36 5.97
N GLU A 137 -12.92 38.64 6.62
CA GLU A 137 -14.13 39.25 7.17
C GLU A 137 -13.82 40.27 8.27
N ARG A 138 -12.87 39.97 9.16
CA ARG A 138 -12.47 40.90 10.23
C ARG A 138 -11.97 42.22 9.65
N LEU A 139 -11.08 42.16 8.66
CA LEU A 139 -10.56 43.35 7.97
C LEU A 139 -11.65 44.15 7.27
N ARG A 140 -12.65 43.49 6.67
CA ARG A 140 -13.80 44.19 6.07
C ARG A 140 -14.65 44.92 7.11
N ARG A 141 -14.88 44.31 8.28
CA ARG A 141 -15.62 44.96 9.38
C ARG A 141 -14.86 46.15 9.93
N GLU A 142 -13.57 46.00 10.20
CA GLU A 142 -12.71 47.09 10.70
C GLU A 142 -12.67 48.28 9.72
N ALA A 143 -12.54 48.02 8.42
CA ALA A 143 -12.56 49.07 7.40
C ALA A 143 -13.92 49.80 7.34
N ALA A 144 -15.03 49.08 7.46
CA ALA A 144 -16.37 49.67 7.48
C ALA A 144 -16.60 50.52 8.74
N GLU A 145 -16.12 50.06 9.90
CA GLU A 145 -16.17 50.82 11.15
C GLU A 145 -15.30 52.07 11.11
N GLU A 146 -14.11 52.00 10.53
CA GLU A 146 -13.22 53.15 10.37
C GLU A 146 -13.80 54.18 9.39
N GLU A 147 -14.40 53.74 8.28
CA GLU A 147 -15.09 54.63 7.35
C GLU A 147 -16.29 55.32 8.01
N ALA A 148 -17.06 54.57 8.82
CA ALA A 148 -18.16 55.13 9.60
C ALA A 148 -17.68 56.14 10.65
N ARG A 149 -16.55 55.89 11.31
CA ARG A 149 -15.92 56.83 12.26
C ARG A 149 -15.49 58.11 11.55
N ARG A 150 -14.78 58.00 10.41
CA ARG A 150 -14.36 59.15 9.61
C ARG A 150 -15.55 59.99 9.14
N LYS A 151 -16.67 59.37 8.75
CA LYS A 151 -17.91 60.08 8.37
C LYS A 151 -18.55 60.83 9.55
N ARG A 152 -18.45 60.30 10.77
CA ARG A 152 -18.93 60.98 11.99
C ARG A 152 -18.02 62.14 12.41
N GLU A 153 -16.71 62.00 12.25
CA GLU A 153 -15.73 63.04 12.58
C GLU A 153 -15.70 64.19 11.56
N ALA A 154 -16.16 63.95 10.33
CA ALA A 154 -16.25 64.94 9.26
C ALA A 154 -17.60 65.69 9.19
N SER A 155 -18.55 65.39 10.09
CA SER A 155 -19.88 66.02 10.19
C SER A 155 -20.02 66.84 11.46
#